data_AF-W6FIK8-F1
#
_entry.id   AF-W6FIK8-F1
#
_cell.length_a   1.000
_cell.length_b   1.000
_cell.length_c   1.000
_cell.angle_alpha   90.00
_cell.angle_beta   90.00
_cell.angle_gamma   90.00
#
_symmetry.space_group_name_H-M   'P 1'
#
loop_
_entity.id
_entity.type
_entity.pdbx_description
1 polymer ?
#
loop_
_entity_poly.entity_id
_entity_poly.type
_entity_poly.pdbx_seq_one_letter_code
_entity_poly.pdbx_strand_id
1 'polypeptide(L)'
;MMDFSKLPKILDEDKESTFGYVHGVSGPVVTACDMAGAAMYELVRVGHSELVGEIIRLEGDMATIQVYEETSGVSVGDPVLRTGK
;
A
#
# COMPACT_ATOMS: atom_id res chain seq x y z
N MET A 1 -19.80 7.61 3.18
CA MET A 1 -18.43 8.05 2.83
C MET A 1 -17.50 7.35 3.80
N MET A 2 -16.55 6.54 3.33
CA MET A 2 -15.57 5.89 4.22
C MET A 2 -14.61 6.97 4.76
N ASP A 3 -14.37 6.96 6.07
CA ASP A 3 -13.46 7.89 6.74
C ASP A 3 -12.08 7.25 6.88
N PHE A 4 -11.16 7.66 6.01
CA PHE A 4 -9.77 7.17 5.99
C PHE A 4 -8.86 7.87 7.00
N SER A 5 -9.37 8.85 7.76
CA SER A 5 -8.59 9.62 8.73
C SER A 5 -8.13 8.77 9.92
N LYS A 6 -8.73 7.60 10.13
CA LYS A 6 -8.42 6.63 11.19
C LYS A 6 -7.51 5.49 10.75
N LEU A 7 -6.99 5.53 9.53
CA LEU A 7 -5.99 4.57 9.06
C LEU A 7 -4.61 4.99 9.59
N PRO A 8 -3.78 4.02 10.04
CA PRO A 8 -2.38 4.26 10.40
C PRO A 8 -1.63 5.03 9.30
N LYS A 9 -0.73 5.92 9.71
CA LYS A 9 0.19 6.63 8.81
C LYS A 9 1.60 6.08 8.92
N ILE A 10 2.43 6.36 7.93
CA ILE A 10 3.82 5.89 7.88
C ILE A 10 4.62 6.44 9.08
N LEU A 11 4.37 7.70 9.44
CA LEU A 11 5.01 8.35 10.59
C LEU A 11 4.63 7.76 11.95
N ASP A 12 3.55 6.97 12.02
CA ASP A 12 3.07 6.39 13.27
C ASP A 12 3.76 5.04 13.58
N GLU A 13 4.41 4.41 12.60
CA GLU A 13 4.97 3.06 12.76
C GLU A 13 6.50 3.01 12.76
N ASP A 14 7.06 2.55 13.89
CA ASP A 14 8.50 2.38 14.11
C ASP A 14 9.08 1.07 13.54
N LYS A 15 8.24 0.19 12.95
CA LYS A 15 8.67 -1.15 12.51
C LYS A 15 8.85 -1.22 11.01
N GLU A 16 10.11 -1.23 10.58
CA GLU A 16 10.54 -1.41 9.18
C GLU A 16 9.96 -2.70 8.55
N SER A 17 9.71 -3.74 9.35
CA SER A 17 9.11 -5.01 8.91
C SER A 17 7.63 -4.92 8.46
N THR A 18 6.95 -3.80 8.72
CA THR A 18 5.54 -3.62 8.34
C THR A 18 5.39 -3.07 6.91
N PHE A 19 6.48 -2.58 6.33
CA PHE A 19 6.49 -1.95 5.01
C PHE A 19 6.85 -2.96 3.91
N GLY A 20 6.15 -2.84 2.79
CA GLY A 20 6.62 -3.33 1.49
C GLY A 20 7.05 -2.18 0.60
N TYR A 21 7.38 -2.47 -0.65
CA TYR A 21 7.88 -1.47 -1.60
C TYR A 21 7.17 -1.57 -2.95
N VAL A 22 6.92 -0.43 -3.58
CA VAL A 22 6.34 -0.38 -4.93
C VAL A 22 7.30 -1.04 -5.92
N HIS A 23 6.82 -2.10 -6.56
CA HIS A 23 7.50 -2.78 -7.65
C HIS A 23 7.12 -2.20 -9.02
N GLY A 24 5.89 -1.72 -9.17
CA GLY A 24 5.40 -1.14 -10.42
C GLY A 24 4.08 -0.39 -10.28
N VAL A 25 3.82 0.55 -11.18
CA VAL A 25 2.61 1.36 -11.22
C VAL A 25 2.02 1.30 -12.63
N SER A 26 0.74 0.98 -12.75
CA SER A 26 -0.01 0.92 -14.01
C SER A 26 -1.36 1.59 -13.84
N GLY A 27 -1.42 2.90 -14.09
CA GLY A 27 -2.61 3.71 -13.84
C GLY A 27 -2.97 3.65 -12.35
N PRO A 28 -4.21 3.30 -11.99
CA PRO A 28 -4.64 3.28 -10.59
C PRO A 28 -4.26 1.97 -9.86
N VAL A 29 -3.56 1.05 -10.54
CA VAL A 29 -3.13 -0.23 -9.97
C VAL A 29 -1.63 -0.17 -9.67
N VAL A 30 -1.26 -0.52 -8.45
CA VAL A 30 0.12 -0.57 -7.96
C VAL A 30 0.46 -2.00 -7.60
N THR A 31 1.63 -2.46 -7.98
CA THR A 31 2.17 -3.75 -7.53
C THR A 31 3.27 -3.47 -6.51
N ALA A 32 3.22 -4.13 -5.36
CA ALA A 32 4.19 -4.01 -4.29
C ALA A 32 4.85 -5.37 -4.00
N CYS A 33 6.12 -5.37 -3.61
CA CYS A 33 6.88 -6.52 -3.12
C CYS A 33 7.17 -6.38 -1.62
N ASP A 34 7.69 -7.45 -1.00
CA ASP A 34 7.89 -7.58 0.45
C ASP A 34 6.57 -7.38 1.23
N MET A 35 5.48 -7.91 0.68
CA MET A 35 4.14 -7.80 1.25
C MET A 35 3.74 -9.05 2.05
N ALA A 36 4.70 -9.90 2.44
CA ALA A 36 4.49 -11.11 3.22
C ALA A 36 3.73 -10.81 4.53
N GLY A 37 2.55 -11.42 4.67
CA GLY A 37 1.65 -11.21 5.81
C GLY A 37 0.58 -10.14 5.59
N ALA A 38 0.52 -9.53 4.41
CA ALA A 38 -0.65 -8.75 4.00
C ALA A 38 -1.85 -9.67 3.73
N ALA A 39 -3.06 -9.14 3.90
CA ALA A 39 -4.31 -9.84 3.65
C ALA A 39 -5.04 -9.31 2.41
N MET A 40 -5.83 -10.17 1.78
CA MET A 40 -6.78 -9.76 0.74
C MET A 40 -7.81 -8.80 1.33
N TYR A 41 -8.16 -7.76 0.56
CA TYR A 41 -9.06 -6.65 0.97
C TYR A 41 -8.51 -5.76 2.08
N GLU A 42 -7.23 -5.93 2.44
CA GLU A 42 -6.61 -5.07 3.44
C GLU A 42 -6.39 -3.66 2.89
N LEU A 43 -6.65 -2.66 3.72
CA LEU A 43 -6.34 -1.27 3.40
C LEU A 43 -4.85 -0.97 3.60
N VAL A 44 -4.26 -0.23 2.68
CA VAL A 44 -2.84 0.10 2.66
C VAL A 44 -2.61 1.58 2.35
N ARG A 45 -1.43 2.09 2.72
CA ARG A 45 -0.93 3.40 2.30
C ARG A 45 0.20 3.22 1.29
N VAL A 46 0.10 3.87 0.15
CA VAL A 46 1.07 3.74 -0.95
C VAL A 46 1.81 5.05 -1.16
N GLY A 47 3.14 4.97 -1.21
CA GLY A 47 3.98 6.10 -1.53
C GLY A 47 4.24 7.05 -0.37
N HIS A 48 5.13 8.01 -0.61
CA HIS A 48 5.42 9.08 0.34
C HIS A 48 4.22 9.99 0.62
N SER A 49 3.27 10.06 -0.32
CA SER A 49 2.01 10.79 -0.17
C SER A 49 0.94 10.01 0.62
N GLU A 50 1.24 8.78 1.05
CA GLU A 50 0.33 7.92 1.81
C GLU A 50 -1.06 7.73 1.17
N LEU A 51 -1.08 7.50 -0.15
CA LEU A 51 -2.31 7.33 -0.91
C LEU A 51 -3.05 6.09 -0.41
N VAL A 52 -4.37 6.19 -0.26
CA VAL A 52 -5.18 5.05 0.20
C VAL A 52 -5.37 4.05 -0.94
N GLY A 53 -5.06 2.79 -0.66
CA GLY A 53 -5.38 1.69 -1.55
C GLY A 53 -5.90 0.46 -0.82
N GLU A 54 -6.34 -0.52 -1.59
CA GLU A 54 -6.86 -1.80 -1.14
C GLU A 54 -6.17 -2.94 -1.88
N ILE A 55 -5.76 -3.99 -1.15
CA ILE A 55 -5.18 -5.18 -1.76
C ILE A 55 -6.27 -6.00 -2.45
N ILE A 56 -6.16 -6.11 -3.77
CA ILE A 56 -7.11 -6.83 -4.63
C ILE A 56 -6.58 -8.17 -5.15
N ARG A 57 -5.28 -8.45 -4.96
CA ARG A 57 -4.64 -9.73 -5.30
C ARG A 57 -3.37 -9.93 -4.48
N LEU A 58 -3.08 -11.17 -4.11
CA LEU A 58 -1.82 -11.60 -3.51
C LEU A 58 -1.22 -12.75 -4.30
N GLU A 59 0.06 -12.67 -4.61
CA GLU A 59 0.84 -13.70 -5.30
C GLU A 59 2.21 -13.89 -4.63
N GLY A 60 2.32 -14.91 -3.78
CA GLY A 60 3.54 -15.12 -3.00
C GLY A 60 3.81 -13.93 -2.08
N ASP A 61 4.88 -13.20 -2.36
CA ASP A 61 5.31 -12.00 -1.62
C ASP A 61 4.92 -10.68 -2.30
N MET A 62 4.17 -10.77 -3.41
CA MET A 62 3.70 -9.60 -4.15
C MET A 62 2.23 -9.33 -3.86
N ALA A 63 1.87 -8.06 -3.72
CA ALA A 63 0.49 -7.59 -3.61
C ALA A 63 0.15 -6.68 -4.78
N THR A 64 -1.06 -6.86 -5.34
CA THR A 64 -1.66 -5.91 -6.27
C THR A 64 -2.66 -5.05 -5.50
N ILE A 65 -2.48 -3.74 -5.59
CA ILE A 65 -3.19 -2.73 -4.82
C ILE A 65 -3.95 -1.84 -5.79
N GLN A 66 -5.25 -1.69 -5.54
CA GLN A 66 -6.08 -0.69 -6.20
C GLN A 66 -6.00 0.59 -5.37
N VAL A 67 -5.44 1.65 -5.94
CA VAL A 67 -5.38 2.96 -5.29
C VAL A 67 -6.66 3.73 -5.63
N TYR A 68 -7.26 4.39 -4.63
CA TYR A 68 -8.49 5.17 -4.82
C TYR A 68 -8.22 6.62 -5.23
N GLU A 69 -6.98 7.07 -5.02
CA GLU A 69 -6.48 8.41 -5.37
C GLU A 69 -5.59 8.35 -6.61
N GLU A 70 -5.20 9.53 -7.11
CA GLU A 70 -4.32 9.63 -8.27
C GLU A 70 -2.89 9.18 -7.91
N THR A 71 -2.36 8.19 -8.63
CA THR A 71 -1.02 7.62 -8.42
C THR A 71 0.10 8.48 -9.04
N SER A 72 -0.22 9.70 -9.45
CA SER A 72 0.73 10.67 -9.99
C SER A 72 1.80 10.99 -8.94
N GLY A 73 3.05 10.59 -9.22
CA GLY A 73 4.19 10.78 -8.33
C GLY A 73 4.63 9.54 -7.55
N VAL A 74 3.86 8.44 -7.59
CA VAL A 74 4.31 7.16 -7.04
C VAL A 74 5.37 6.55 -7.96
N SER A 75 6.51 6.19 -7.38
CA SER A 75 7.66 5.62 -8.10
C SER A 75 8.01 4.22 -7.59
N VAL A 76 8.75 3.47 -8.40
CA VAL A 76 9.31 2.17 -7.97
C VAL A 76 10.29 2.40 -6.81
N GLY A 77 10.16 1.60 -5.77
CA GLY A 77 10.92 1.72 -4.52
C GLY A 77 10.23 2.53 -3.43
N ASP A 78 9.11 3.19 -3.74
CA ASP A 78 8.33 3.92 -2.74
C ASP A 78 7.76 2.98 -1.67
N PRO A 79 7.60 3.42 -0.41
CA PRO A 79 7.12 2.57 0.67
C PRO A 79 5.63 2.28 0.53
N VAL A 80 5.23 1.09 0.99
CA VAL A 80 3.83 0.66 1.12
C VAL A 80 3.60 0.18 2.55
N LEU A 81 2.76 0.89 3.29
CA LEU A 81 2.40 0.51 4.66
C LEU A 81 1.12 -0.33 4.68
N ARG A 82 1.22 -1.46 5.37
CA ARG A 82 0.09 -2.34 5.70
C ARG A 82 -0.60 -1.86 6.97
N THR A 83 -1.91 -1.68 6.93
CA THR A 83 -2.66 -1.18 8.10
C THR A 83 -3.19 -2.28 9.00
N GLY A 84 -3.15 -3.54 8.55
CA GLY A 84 -3.69 -4.69 9.26
C GLY A 84 -5.22 -4.66 9.42
N LYS A 85 -5.93 -3.89 8.58
CA LYS A 85 -7.38 -3.71 8.61
C LYS A 85 -8.06 -4.24 7.38
#